data_AF-A0A560WDZ8-F1
#
_entry.id   AF-A0A560WDZ8-F1
#
_cell.length_a   1.000
_cell.length_b   1.000
_cell.length_c   1.000
_cell.angle_alpha   90.00
_cell.angle_beta   90.00
_cell.angle_gamma   90.00
#
_symmetry.space_group_name_H-M   'P 1'
#
loop_
_entity.id
_entity.type
_entity.pdbx_description
1 polymer ?
#
loop_
_entity_poly.entity_id
_entity_poly.type
_entity_poly.pdbx_seq_one_letter_code
_entity_poly.pdbx_strand_id
1 'polypeptide(L)'
;MSELPYAADTSYPDPDTLGAIPAVMTATYCEHCGRSQQKVSHGQCQRERGGEAPTYCTSCRRELDVTVDGDRWSAVCKKHGQTTGTLER
;
A
#
# COMPACT_ATOMS: atom_id res chain seq x y z
N MET A 1 -52.16 -24.14 -18.90
CA MET A 1 -52.25 -22.82 -18.24
C MET A 1 -51.17 -22.82 -17.17
N SER A 2 -50.09 -22.07 -17.43
CA SER A 2 -49.00 -21.70 -16.50
C SER A 2 -48.02 -22.78 -16.04
N GLU A 3 -47.14 -23.22 -16.94
CA GLU A 3 -45.80 -23.72 -16.57
C GLU A 3 -44.82 -22.53 -16.56
N LEU A 4 -44.59 -21.96 -15.38
CA LEU A 4 -43.57 -20.94 -15.20
C LEU A 4 -42.19 -21.61 -15.24
N PRO A 5 -41.25 -21.18 -16.10
CA PRO A 5 -39.88 -21.66 -15.99
C PRO A 5 -39.27 -21.10 -14.70
N TYR A 6 -38.89 -22.01 -13.80
CA TYR A 6 -38.15 -21.74 -12.57
C TYR A 6 -36.86 -21.01 -12.95
N ALA A 7 -36.83 -19.69 -12.74
CA ALA A 7 -35.63 -18.90 -12.87
C ALA A 7 -34.58 -19.48 -11.91
N ALA A 8 -33.47 -19.96 -12.45
CA ALA A 8 -32.34 -20.41 -11.67
C ALA A 8 -31.82 -19.21 -10.85
N ASP A 9 -32.13 -19.23 -9.55
CA ASP A 9 -31.56 -18.35 -8.54
C ASP A 9 -30.05 -18.60 -8.48
N THR A 10 -29.31 -17.89 -9.34
CA THR A 10 -27.85 -17.87 -9.30
C THR A 10 -27.44 -16.77 -8.33
N SER A 11 -27.55 -17.06 -7.04
CA SER A 11 -26.97 -16.22 -5.99
C SER A 11 -26.42 -17.08 -4.86
N TYR A 12 -25.65 -18.11 -5.22
CA TYR A 12 -24.61 -18.61 -4.33
C TYR A 12 -23.31 -17.92 -4.77
N PRO A 13 -22.76 -16.98 -4.00
CA PRO A 13 -21.48 -16.38 -4.34
C PRO A 13 -20.40 -17.47 -4.25
N ASP A 14 -19.83 -17.83 -5.39
CA ASP A 14 -18.65 -18.70 -5.48
C ASP A 14 -17.53 -18.15 -4.57
N PRO A 15 -17.05 -18.92 -3.58
CA PRO A 15 -16.02 -18.47 -2.65
C PRO A 15 -14.66 -18.20 -3.34
N ASP A 16 -14.48 -18.67 -4.58
CA ASP A 16 -13.30 -18.41 -5.42
C ASP A 16 -13.21 -16.96 -5.92
N THR A 17 -14.28 -16.17 -5.85
CA THR A 17 -14.23 -14.73 -6.24
C THR A 17 -13.53 -13.87 -5.18
N LEU A 18 -13.17 -14.42 -4.02
CA LEU A 18 -12.35 -13.75 -3.00
C LEU A 18 -10.83 -13.78 -3.32
N GLY A 19 -10.45 -14.27 -4.50
CA GLY A 19 -9.05 -14.53 -4.91
C GLY A 19 -8.16 -13.32 -5.18
N ALA A 20 -8.59 -12.07 -4.92
CA ALA A 20 -7.72 -10.91 -5.07
C ALA A 20 -8.07 -9.80 -4.07
N ILE A 21 -8.03 -10.10 -2.77
CA ILE A 21 -7.79 -9.03 -1.81
C ILE A 21 -6.32 -8.66 -2.01
N PRO A 22 -5.95 -7.53 -2.65
CA PRO A 22 -4.57 -7.11 -2.65
C PRO A 22 -4.16 -7.06 -1.18
N ALA A 23 -3.00 -7.61 -0.84
CA ALA A 23 -2.43 -7.41 0.48
C ALA A 23 -2.30 -5.90 0.65
N VAL A 24 -3.32 -5.28 1.26
CA VAL A 24 -3.27 -3.90 1.70
C VAL A 24 -2.19 -3.94 2.76
N MET A 25 -0.98 -3.62 2.31
CA MET A 25 0.13 -3.24 3.16
C MET A 25 -0.34 -1.96 3.82
N THR A 26 -1.13 -2.10 4.89
CA THR A 26 -1.73 -0.99 5.62
C THR A 26 -0.57 -0.22 6.27
N ALA A 27 0.01 0.70 5.50
CA ALA A 27 1.13 1.51 5.92
C ALA A 27 0.64 2.29 7.14
N THR A 28 1.20 1.95 8.30
CA THR A 28 0.71 2.46 9.59
C THR A 28 1.17 3.91 9.81
N TYR A 29 2.33 4.24 9.24
CA TYR A 29 2.98 5.53 9.31
C TYR A 29 3.21 6.10 7.92
N CYS A 30 3.19 7.43 7.83
CA CYS A 30 3.58 8.16 6.64
C CYS A 30 5.10 8.11 6.52
N GLU A 31 5.59 7.73 5.36
CA GLU A 31 7.02 7.59 5.09
C GLU A 31 7.74 8.91 4.77
N HIS A 32 7.01 10.02 4.65
CA HIS A 32 7.59 11.36 4.53
C HIS A 32 7.76 12.06 5.89
N CYS A 33 6.76 11.98 6.78
CA CYS A 33 6.78 12.71 8.06
C CYS A 33 6.79 11.81 9.31
N GLY A 34 6.73 10.48 9.15
CA GLY A 34 6.74 9.51 10.25
C GLY A 34 5.46 9.46 11.11
N ARG A 35 4.45 10.29 10.85
CA ARG A 35 3.20 10.35 11.61
C ARG A 35 2.24 9.22 11.21
N SER A 36 1.39 8.80 12.15
CA SER A 36 0.39 7.75 11.90
C SER A 36 -0.57 8.13 10.78
N GLN A 37 -0.85 7.22 9.86
CA GLN A 37 -1.79 7.44 8.74
C GLN A 37 -3.24 7.58 9.20
N GLN A 38 -3.59 6.98 10.34
CA GLN A 38 -4.96 6.99 10.87
C GLN A 38 -5.35 8.32 11.55
N LYS A 39 -4.40 9.18 11.90
CA LYS A 39 -4.67 10.38 12.72
C LYS A 39 -4.75 11.68 11.93
N VAL A 40 -4.12 11.76 10.75
CA VAL A 40 -4.01 13.00 9.97
C VAL A 40 -4.04 12.68 8.48
N SER A 41 -4.57 13.60 7.67
CA SER A 41 -4.55 13.49 6.21
C SER A 41 -3.15 13.77 5.66
N HIS A 42 -2.63 12.87 4.80
CA HIS A 42 -1.27 12.93 4.25
C HIS A 42 -1.21 13.39 2.79
N GLY A 43 -2.25 14.05 2.29
CA GLY A 43 -2.30 14.49 0.88
C GLY A 43 -1.16 15.45 0.51
N GLN A 44 -0.74 16.33 1.43
CA GLN A 44 0.42 17.20 1.21
C GLN A 44 1.73 16.41 1.19
N CYS A 45 1.94 15.52 2.16
CA CYS A 45 3.12 14.66 2.22
C CYS A 45 3.27 13.77 0.98
N GLN A 46 2.16 13.34 0.37
CA GLN A 46 2.18 12.59 -0.89
C GLN A 46 2.63 13.48 -2.07
N ARG A 47 2.17 14.73 -2.12
CA ARG A 47 2.58 15.70 -3.17
C ARG A 47 4.04 16.09 -3.03
N GLU A 48 4.50 16.35 -1.80
CA GLU A 48 5.89 16.70 -1.49
C GLU A 48 6.86 15.55 -1.80
N ARG A 49 6.40 14.30 -1.69
CA ARG A 49 7.20 13.13 -2.06
C ARG A 49 7.20 12.78 -3.54
N GLY A 50 6.51 13.52 -4.40
CA GLY A 50 6.38 13.21 -5.82
C GLY A 50 7.72 13.08 -6.53
N GLY A 51 8.36 11.91 -6.43
CA GLY A 51 9.67 11.60 -6.99
C GLY A 51 10.80 11.37 -5.98
N GLU A 52 10.55 11.31 -4.66
CA GLU A 52 11.59 11.12 -3.65
C GLU A 52 11.42 9.85 -2.80
N ALA A 53 12.54 9.23 -2.44
CA ALA A 53 12.60 7.98 -1.70
C ALA A 53 12.03 8.14 -0.28
N PRO A 54 11.47 7.07 0.32
CA PRO A 54 10.88 7.14 1.65
C PRO A 54 11.93 7.43 2.73
N THR A 55 11.68 8.42 3.58
CA THR A 55 12.56 8.79 4.70
C THR A 55 12.29 7.93 5.94
N TYR A 56 11.03 7.52 6.17
CA TYR A 56 10.60 6.79 7.36
C TYR A 56 9.98 5.44 7.01
N CYS A 57 10.23 4.44 7.87
CA CYS A 57 9.61 3.13 7.75
C CYS A 57 8.09 3.22 8.02
N THR A 58 7.29 2.82 7.03
CA THR A 58 5.81 2.75 7.10
C THR A 58 5.29 1.82 8.20
N SER A 59 6.12 0.92 8.72
CA SER A 59 5.75 -0.07 9.75
C SER A 59 6.19 0.31 11.17
N CYS A 60 7.28 1.06 11.38
CA CYS A 60 7.73 1.44 12.74
C CYS A 60 8.22 2.88 12.89
N ARG A 61 7.91 3.79 11.96
CA ARG A 61 8.23 5.24 12.03
C ARG A 61 9.69 5.61 12.27
N ARG A 62 10.63 4.67 12.09
CA ARG A 62 12.07 4.93 12.23
C ARG A 62 12.61 5.48 10.93
N GLU A 63 13.60 6.35 11.03
CA GLU A 63 14.37 6.81 9.88
C GLU A 63 15.02 5.61 9.18
N LEU A 64 14.95 5.63 7.87
CA LEU A 64 15.55 4.65 6.98
C LEU A 64 16.93 5.15 6.56
N ASP A 65 17.88 4.24 6.42
CA ASP A 65 19.12 4.54 5.70
C ASP A 65 18.84 4.42 4.20
N VAL A 66 18.76 5.56 3.52
CA VAL A 66 18.31 5.65 2.12
C VAL A 66 19.47 5.93 1.21
N THR A 67 19.61 5.08 0.19
CA THR A 67 20.56 5.23 -0.91
C THR A 67 19.78 5.36 -2.21
N VAL A 68 20.08 6.41 -2.97
CA VAL A 68 19.49 6.66 -4.30
C VAL A 68 20.57 6.45 -5.35
N ASP A 69 20.32 5.53 -6.28
CA ASP A 69 21.15 5.20 -7.44
C ASP A 69 20.39 5.54 -8.72
N GLY A 70 20.52 6.80 -9.15
CA GLY A 70 19.80 7.32 -10.31
C GLY A 70 18.29 7.33 -10.10
N ASP A 71 17.60 6.38 -10.74
CA ASP A 71 16.15 6.19 -10.66
C ASP A 71 15.74 5.12 -9.64
N ARG A 72 16.69 4.29 -9.19
CA ARG A 72 16.41 3.29 -8.16
C ARG A 72 16.75 3.84 -6.80
N TRP A 73 16.02 3.38 -5.79
CA TRP A 73 16.33 3.66 -4.40
C TRP A 73 16.27 2.39 -3.57
N SER A 74 17.05 2.40 -2.50
CA SER A 74 17.12 1.35 -1.50
C SER A 74 17.06 2.00 -0.12
N ALA A 75 16.23 1.47 0.76
CA ALA A 75 16.05 1.98 2.11
C ALA A 75 16.16 0.85 3.12
N VAL A 76 17.01 0.97 4.14
CA VAL A 76 17.20 -0.05 5.16
C VAL A 76 16.62 0.40 6.49
N CYS A 77 15.63 -0.35 6.98
CA CYS A 77 15.12 -0.20 8.33
C CYS A 77 15.88 -1.12 9.29
N LYS A 78 16.40 -0.55 10.38
CA LYS A 78 17.08 -1.33 11.44
C LYS A 78 16.25 -2.48 12.03
N LYS A 79 14.90 -2.38 12.00
CA LYS A 79 14.00 -3.42 12.55
C LYS A 79 13.47 -4.38 11.48
N HIS A 80 13.15 -3.87 10.28
CA HIS A 80 12.37 -4.61 9.28
C HIS A 80 13.18 -5.00 8.05
N GLY A 81 14.45 -4.58 7.96
CA GLY A 81 15.32 -4.89 6.83
C GLY A 81 15.18 -3.90 5.68
N GLN A 82 15.63 -4.33 4.51
CA GLN A 82 15.73 -3.50 3.32
C GLN A 82 14.42 -3.49 2.51
N THR A 83 14.13 -2.35 1.92
CA THR A 83 13.09 -2.14 0.91
C THR A 83 13.73 -1.43 -0.27
N THR A 84 13.29 -1.74 -1.48
CA THR A 84 13.81 -1.12 -2.70
C THR A 84 12.65 -0.68 -3.57
N GLY A 85 12.91 0.28 -4.45
CA GLY A 85 11.93 0.75 -5.40
C GLY A 85 12.57 1.62 -6.47
N THR A 86 11.71 2.22 -7.28
CA THR A 86 12.07 3.12 -8.38
C THR A 86 11.37 4.46 -8.16
N LEU A 87 12.04 5.57 -8.45
CA LEU A 87 11.47 6.91 -8.42
C LEU A 87 10.83 7.16 -9.78
N GLU A 88 9.51 7.24 -9.84
CA GLU A 88 8.83 7.65 -11.07
C GLU A 88 8.95 9.18 -11.17
N ARG A 89 9.91 9.67 -11.95
CA ARG A 89 10.21 11.10 -12.12
C ARG A 89 9.32 11.81 -13.14
#